data_AF-A0A848Y9B9-F1
#
_entry.id   AF-A0A848Y9B9-F1
#
_cell.length_a   1.000
_cell.length_b   1.000
_cell.length_c   1.000
_cell.angle_alpha   90.00
_cell.angle_beta   90.00
_cell.angle_gamma   90.00
#
_symmetry.space_group_name_H-M   'P 1'
#
loop_
_entity.id
_entity.type
_entity.pdbx_description
1 polymer ?
#
loop_
_entity_poly.entity_id
_entity_poly.type
_entity_poly.pdbx_seq_one_letter_code
_entity_poly.pdbx_strand_id
1 'polypeptide(L)'
;MKLPDKMTAVLLTGYGGLDKLEYRDDVPVPQPGAGEVLINVIAAGMNNTDINTRTGWYSPSVQSGTTAEGGAEGFGVEEGASGSWTGDVGFPRIQGADLVGRIMA
;
A
#
# COMPACT_ATOMS: atom_id res chain seq x y z
N MET A 1 -20.16 0.09 -20.32
CA MET A 1 -18.85 -0.57 -20.56
C MET A 1 -18.78 -1.74 -19.60
N LYS A 2 -18.34 -2.94 -20.02
CA LYS A 2 -18.22 -4.08 -19.09
C LYS A 2 -16.89 -3.98 -18.36
N LEU A 3 -16.90 -3.97 -17.03
CA LEU A 3 -15.70 -4.02 -16.20
C LEU A 3 -15.11 -5.44 -16.20
N PRO A 4 -13.79 -5.60 -16.10
CA PRO A 4 -13.19 -6.90 -15.88
C PRO A 4 -13.50 -7.38 -14.45
N ASP A 5 -13.47 -8.70 -14.23
CA ASP A 5 -13.68 -9.28 -12.89
C ASP A 5 -12.44 -9.10 -11.99
N LYS A 6 -11.27 -8.92 -12.62
CA LYS A 6 -9.94 -8.81 -11.99
C LYS A 6 -9.18 -7.61 -12.53
N MET A 7 -8.26 -7.10 -11.73
CA MET A 7 -7.35 -6.01 -12.02
C MET A 7 -5.92 -6.34 -11.58
N THR A 8 -5.00 -5.52 -12.08
CA THR A 8 -3.61 -5.52 -11.63
C THR A 8 -3.43 -4.60 -10.43
N ALA A 9 -2.68 -5.06 -9.43
CA ALA A 9 -2.26 -4.23 -8.31
C ALA A 9 -0.89 -4.68 -7.76
N VAL A 10 -0.23 -3.77 -7.06
CA VAL A 10 0.89 -4.10 -6.17
C VAL A 10 0.32 -4.20 -4.76
N LEU A 11 0.37 -5.40 -4.18
CA LEU A 11 -0.06 -5.66 -2.81
C LEU A 11 1.13 -5.56 -1.87
N LEU A 12 0.98 -4.75 -0.82
CA LEU A 12 1.83 -4.78 0.34
C LEU A 12 1.38 -5.93 1.25
N THR A 13 2.24 -6.91 1.46
CA THR A 13 1.91 -8.16 2.18
C THR A 13 2.42 -8.23 3.61
N GLY A 14 3.25 -7.28 4.04
CA GLY A 14 3.77 -7.18 5.40
C GLY A 14 4.78 -6.04 5.54
N TYR A 15 5.41 -5.91 6.71
CA TYR A 15 6.54 -4.99 6.89
C TYR A 15 7.85 -5.61 6.40
N GLY A 16 8.77 -4.79 5.88
CA GLY A 16 10.11 -5.21 5.50
C GLY A 16 10.62 -4.64 4.19
N GLY A 17 11.34 -5.48 3.45
CA GLY A 17 12.01 -5.14 2.20
C GLY A 17 11.08 -5.09 1.00
N LEU A 18 11.66 -5.03 -0.20
CA LEU A 18 10.89 -5.01 -1.46
C LEU A 18 10.16 -6.33 -1.73
N ASP A 19 10.55 -7.41 -1.05
CA ASP A 19 9.88 -8.72 -1.08
C ASP A 19 8.44 -8.66 -0.53
N LYS A 20 8.09 -7.58 0.19
CA LYS A 20 6.72 -7.34 0.67
C LYS A 20 5.81 -6.67 -0.36
N LEU A 21 6.31 -6.34 -1.54
CA LEU A 21 5.52 -5.79 -2.64
C LEU A 21 5.29 -6.86 -3.71
N GLU A 22 4.08 -7.38 -3.75
CA GLU A 22 3.68 -8.41 -4.71
C GLU A 22 2.86 -7.81 -5.86
N TYR A 23 3.41 -7.85 -7.07
CA TYR A 23 2.65 -7.54 -8.28
C TYR A 23 1.72 -8.72 -8.62
N ARG A 24 0.42 -8.45 -8.72
CA ARG A 24 -0.60 -9.43 -9.07
C ARG A 24 -1.51 -8.89 -10.16
N ASP A 25 -1.97 -9.76 -11.06
CA ASP A 25 -2.90 -9.46 -12.15
C ASP A 25 -4.30 -10.06 -11.92
N ASP A 26 -4.53 -10.63 -10.74
CA ASP A 26 -5.71 -11.41 -10.43
C ASP A 26 -6.54 -10.87 -9.24
N VAL A 27 -6.29 -9.62 -8.85
CA VAL A 27 -6.98 -8.96 -7.73
C VAL A 27 -8.41 -8.60 -8.13
N PRO A 28 -9.45 -8.91 -7.34
CA PRO A 28 -10.82 -8.56 -7.70
C PRO A 28 -11.02 -7.05 -7.90
N VAL A 29 -11.77 -6.66 -8.93
CA VAL A 29 -12.19 -5.26 -9.09
C VAL A 29 -13.17 -4.90 -7.96
N PRO A 30 -12.92 -3.83 -7.18
CA PRO A 30 -13.80 -3.46 -6.08
C PRO A 30 -15.15 -2.95 -6.61
N GLN A 31 -16.20 -3.22 -5.85
CA GLN A 31 -17.54 -2.70 -6.11
C GLN A 31 -17.77 -1.47 -5.23
N PRO A 32 -18.02 -0.28 -5.80
CA PRO A 32 -18.26 0.91 -5.00
C PRO A 32 -19.57 0.77 -4.21
N GLY A 33 -19.54 1.19 -2.95
CA GLY A 33 -20.71 1.31 -2.09
C GLY A 33 -21.54 2.58 -2.38
N ALA A 34 -22.56 2.81 -1.57
CA ALA A 34 -23.39 4.01 -1.69
C ALA A 34 -22.55 5.28 -1.41
N GLY A 35 -22.50 6.20 -2.38
CA GLY A 35 -21.73 7.44 -2.28
C GLY A 35 -20.25 7.32 -2.66
N GLU A 36 -19.80 6.14 -3.10
CA GLU A 36 -18.45 5.92 -3.61
C GLU A 36 -18.44 5.87 -5.14
N VAL A 37 -17.26 6.04 -5.74
CA VAL A 37 -17.04 5.86 -7.18
C VAL A 37 -15.92 4.87 -7.43
N LEU A 38 -16.00 4.13 -8.54
CA LEU A 38 -14.92 3.29 -9.01
C LEU A 38 -14.02 4.08 -9.97
N ILE A 39 -12.73 4.12 -9.67
CA ILE A 39 -11.74 4.83 -10.51
C ILE A 39 -10.81 3.82 -11.18
N ASN A 40 -10.73 3.88 -12.51
CA ASN A 40 -9.64 3.25 -13.25
C ASN A 40 -8.39 4.13 -13.14
N VAL A 41 -7.46 3.73 -12.28
CA VAL A 41 -6.21 4.44 -12.00
C VAL A 41 -5.28 4.42 -13.22
N ILE A 42 -4.85 5.59 -13.67
CA ILE A 42 -3.94 5.76 -14.82
C ILE A 42 -2.52 6.08 -14.34
N ALA A 43 -2.41 6.85 -13.27
CA ALA A 43 -1.14 7.11 -12.59
C ALA A 43 -1.39 7.34 -11.09
N ALA A 44 -0.35 7.08 -10.31
CA ALA A 44 -0.35 7.27 -8.87
C ALA A 44 1.00 7.87 -8.45
N GLY A 45 0.96 8.87 -7.57
CA GLY A 45 2.15 9.45 -6.98
C GLY A 45 2.75 8.52 -5.92
N MET A 46 4.08 8.52 -5.81
CA MET A 46 4.78 7.89 -4.70
C MET A 46 5.18 8.95 -3.68
N ASN A 47 4.92 8.67 -2.41
CA ASN A 47 5.29 9.49 -1.28
C ASN A 47 6.23 8.71 -0.34
N ASN A 48 6.99 9.42 0.49
CA ASN A 48 7.78 8.79 1.55
C ASN A 48 6.92 7.94 2.50
N THR A 49 5.64 8.30 2.68
CA THR A 49 4.69 7.53 3.49
C THR A 49 4.51 6.10 2.99
N ASP A 50 4.58 5.87 1.67
CA ASP A 50 4.51 4.53 1.07
C ASP A 50 5.71 3.69 1.52
N ILE A 51 6.92 4.26 1.42
CA ILE A 51 8.15 3.61 1.85
C ILE A 51 8.13 3.36 3.36
N ASN A 52 7.85 4.40 4.14
CA ASN A 52 7.87 4.35 5.61
C ASN A 52 6.85 3.37 6.19
N THR A 53 5.67 3.27 5.57
CA THR A 53 4.66 2.28 5.99
C THR A 53 5.12 0.87 5.65
N ARG A 54 5.70 0.63 4.46
CA ARG A 54 6.24 -0.70 4.10
C ARG A 54 7.38 -1.11 5.02
N THR A 55 8.28 -0.19 5.34
CA THR A 55 9.46 -0.50 6.14
C THR A 55 9.16 -0.61 7.64
N GLY A 56 7.96 -0.23 8.08
CA GLY A 56 7.57 -0.15 9.50
C GLY A 56 8.19 1.04 10.23
N TRP A 57 8.69 2.05 9.50
CA TRP A 57 9.42 3.18 10.08
C TRP A 57 8.62 3.99 11.11
N TYR A 58 7.29 4.02 10.99
CA TYR A 58 6.43 4.71 11.96
C TYR A 58 6.30 3.98 13.31
N SER A 59 6.90 2.80 13.46
CA SER A 59 6.79 2.07 14.72
C SER A 59 7.52 2.78 15.86
N PRO A 60 6.94 2.83 17.08
CA PRO A 60 7.60 3.42 18.23
C PRO A 60 8.93 2.72 18.60
N SER A 61 9.16 1.48 18.16
CA SER A 61 10.42 0.78 18.37
C SER A 61 11.56 1.34 17.50
N VAL A 62 11.24 2.06 16.42
CA VAL A 62 12.22 2.65 15.51
C VAL A 62 12.69 3.99 16.07
N GLN A 63 13.92 4.00 16.57
CA GLN A 63 14.55 5.20 17.16
C GLN A 63 15.53 5.90 16.19
N SER A 64 15.64 5.39 14.96
CA SER A 64 16.55 5.90 13.94
C SER A 64 15.81 6.72 12.88
N GLY A 65 16.51 7.69 12.27
CA GLY A 65 16.00 8.41 11.11
C GLY A 65 15.87 7.50 9.88
N THR A 66 15.34 8.05 8.78
CA THR A 66 15.30 7.34 7.50
C THR A 66 16.72 7.08 7.00
N THR A 67 17.07 5.81 6.80
CA THR A 67 18.35 5.36 6.22
C THR A 67 18.11 4.65 4.89
N ALA A 68 19.16 4.54 4.06
CA ALA A 68 19.07 3.80 2.80
C ALA A 68 18.83 2.30 3.06
N GLU A 69 19.50 1.75 4.06
CA GLU A 69 19.37 0.35 4.49
C GLU A 69 17.97 0.06 5.01
N GLY A 70 17.43 0.90 5.89
CA GLY A 70 16.07 0.76 6.39
C GLY A 70 15.02 0.94 5.29
N GLY A 71 15.31 1.78 4.30
CA GLY A 71 14.51 1.89 3.07
C GLY A 71 14.53 0.61 2.23
N ALA A 72 15.66 -0.09 2.15
CA ALA A 72 15.81 -1.29 1.34
C ALA A 72 15.25 -2.55 2.04
N GLU A 73 15.55 -2.72 3.33
CA GLU A 73 15.32 -3.95 4.09
C GLU A 73 14.13 -3.87 5.07
N GLY A 74 13.73 -2.67 5.47
CA GLY A 74 12.80 -2.44 6.56
C GLY A 74 13.46 -2.33 7.93
N PHE A 75 12.66 -2.04 8.96
CA PHE A 75 13.13 -1.80 10.34
C PHE A 75 12.84 -2.97 11.30
N GLY A 76 12.52 -4.16 10.79
CA GLY A 76 12.31 -5.35 11.61
C GLY A 76 11.07 -5.30 12.49
N VAL A 77 10.01 -4.63 12.03
CA VAL A 77 8.74 -4.50 12.75
C VAL A 77 7.85 -5.71 12.46
N GLU A 78 7.28 -6.32 13.50
CA GLU A 78 6.36 -7.45 13.36
C GLU A 78 4.96 -7.02 12.87
N GLU A 79 4.26 -7.90 12.18
CA GLU A 79 2.86 -7.68 11.81
C GLU A 79 1.98 -7.53 13.07
N GLY A 80 1.03 -6.59 13.01
CA GLY A 80 0.19 -6.25 14.16
C GLY A 80 0.81 -5.26 15.16
N ALA A 81 2.09 -4.88 14.98
CA ALA A 81 2.64 -3.71 15.65
C ALA A 81 2.15 -2.42 14.95
N SER A 82 2.05 -1.33 15.72
CA SER A 82 1.81 -0.01 15.15
C SER A 82 2.99 0.36 14.25
N GLY A 83 2.76 0.45 12.95
CA GLY A 83 3.78 0.70 11.93
C GLY A 83 3.29 1.64 10.82
N SER A 84 2.13 2.28 11.01
CA SER A 84 1.65 3.39 10.19
C SER A 84 1.50 4.66 11.01
N TRP A 85 1.59 5.79 10.29
CA TRP A 85 1.30 7.13 10.78
C TRP A 85 -0.04 7.25 11.51
N THR A 86 -1.05 6.45 11.14
CA THR A 86 -2.42 6.52 11.70
C THR A 86 -2.79 5.33 12.59
N GLY A 87 -1.83 4.50 13.00
CA GLY A 87 -2.06 3.32 13.84
C GLY A 87 -1.83 1.99 13.11
N ASP A 88 -2.73 1.04 13.31
CA ASP A 88 -2.55 -0.32 12.81
C ASP A 88 -2.75 -0.42 11.29
N VAL A 89 -1.95 -1.27 10.66
CA VAL A 89 -2.02 -1.58 9.23
C VAL A 89 -2.41 -3.04 9.05
N GLY A 90 -3.47 -3.28 8.28
CA GLY A 90 -3.83 -4.62 7.83
C GLY A 90 -3.15 -4.99 6.51
N PHE A 91 -2.75 -6.25 6.38
CA PHE A 91 -2.21 -6.84 5.16
C PHE A 91 -3.10 -8.01 4.68
N PRO A 92 -3.11 -8.35 3.38
CA PRO A 92 -2.50 -7.60 2.27
C PRO A 92 -3.28 -6.30 1.98
N ARG A 93 -2.59 -5.28 1.48
CA ARG A 93 -3.25 -4.02 1.08
C ARG A 93 -2.63 -3.38 -0.14
N ILE A 94 -3.44 -2.66 -0.91
CA ILE A 94 -2.94 -1.68 -1.88
C ILE A 94 -2.61 -0.41 -1.10
N GLN A 95 -1.39 0.10 -1.25
CA GLN A 95 -1.02 1.35 -0.60
C GLN A 95 -1.83 2.53 -1.13
N GLY A 96 -2.16 3.46 -0.24
CA GLY A 96 -2.96 4.63 -0.57
C GLY A 96 -2.07 5.65 -1.26
N ALA A 97 -2.23 5.79 -2.56
CA ALA A 97 -1.46 6.70 -3.38
C ALA A 97 -2.35 7.83 -3.94
N ASP A 98 -1.78 9.03 -4.05
CA ASP A 98 -2.42 10.15 -4.74
C ASP A 98 -2.59 9.79 -6.21
N LEU A 99 -3.82 9.51 -6.62
CA LEU A 99 -4.11 8.93 -7.93
C LEU A 99 -4.77 9.91 -8.89
N VAL A 100 -4.58 9.65 -10.17
CA VAL A 100 -5.37 10.21 -11.26
C VAL A 100 -5.92 9.08 -12.11
N GLY A 101 -7.18 9.20 -12.51
CA GLY A 101 -7.86 8.15 -13.24
C GLY A 101 -9.18 8.60 -13.85
N ARG A 102 -9.95 7.64 -14.34
CA ARG A 102 -11.29 7.86 -14.91
C ARG A 102 -12.34 7.21 -14.02
N ILE A 103 -13.44 7.91 -13.76
CA ILE A 103 -14.60 7.33 -13.09
C ILE A 103 -15.26 6.33 -14.04
N MET A 104 -15.51 5.13 -13.53
CA MET A 104 -16.07 4.01 -14.27
C MET A 104 -17.47 3.59 -13.78
N ALA A 105 -17.79 3.89 -12.52
CA ALA A 105 -19.08 3.67 -11.87
C ALA A 105 -19.24 4.65 -10.71
#